data_AF-A0A2I0VAB2-F1
#
_entry.id   AF-A0A2I0VAB2-F1
#
_cell.length_a   1.000
_cell.length_b   1.000
_cell.length_c   1.000
_cell.angle_alpha   90.00
_cell.angle_beta   90.00
_cell.angle_gamma   90.00
#
_symmetry.space_group_name_H-M   'P 1'
#
loop_
_entity.id
_entity.type
_entity.pdbx_description
1 polymer ?
#
loop_
_entity_poly.entity_id
_entity_poly.type
_entity_poly.pdbx_seq_one_letter_code
_entity_poly.pdbx_strand_id
1 'polypeptide(L)' 'MIAAKVVMFLPRNVNLAQLVELSLLADPPWNLEVENNYLNGKLKSITAYFDKTTTD' A
#
# COMPACT_ATOMS: atom_id res chain seq x y z
N MET A 1 -7.12 14.57 -12.70
CA MET A 1 -5.86 13.80 -12.56
C MET A 1 -5.87 13.17 -11.19
N ILE A 2 -5.80 11.85 -11.10
CA ILE A 2 -5.46 11.14 -9.85
C ILE A 2 -3.96 10.83 -9.95
N ALA A 3 -3.23 10.96 -8.84
CA ALA A 3 -1.79 10.71 -8.80
C ALA A 3 -1.45 9.32 -9.36
N ALA A 4 -0.35 9.19 -10.12
CA ALA A 4 0.06 7.92 -10.72
C ALA A 4 0.62 6.91 -9.69
N LYS A 5 0.96 7.40 -8.50
CA LYS A 5 1.48 6.64 -7.37
C LYS A 5 0.99 7.27 -6.07
N VAL A 6 0.59 6.45 -5.11
CA VAL A 6 0.21 6.86 -3.76
C VAL A 6 1.07 6.08 -2.77
N VAL A 7 1.64 6.77 -1.79
CA VAL A 7 2.42 6.17 -0.71
C VAL A 7 1.76 6.53 0.61
N MET A 8 1.40 5.53 1.40
CA MET A 8 0.75 5.71 2.70
C MET A 8 1.64 5.15 3.80
N PHE A 9 1.99 6.00 4.77
CA PHE A 9 2.62 5.54 6.01
C PHE A 9 1.54 5.32 7.07
N LEU A 10 1.41 4.08 7.53
CA LEU A 10 0.28 3.58 8.29
C LEU A 10 0.72 2.99 9.64
N PRO A 11 -0.15 3.03 10.66
CA PRO A 11 0.11 2.33 11.92
C PRO A 11 0.35 0.81 11.71
N ARG A 12 1.19 0.20 12.55
CA ARG A 12 1.51 -1.25 12.49
C ARG A 12 0.30 -2.20 12.62
N ASN A 13 -0.86 -1.70 13.02
CA ASN A 13 -2.10 -2.46 13.21
C ASN A 13 -3.15 -2.17 12.13
N VAL A 14 -2.76 -1.55 11.01
CA VAL A 14 -3.67 -1.37 9.87
C VAL A 14 -4.18 -2.72 9.36
N ASN A 15 -5.44 -2.76 8.94
CA ASN A 15 -6.03 -3.95 8.35
C ASN A 15 -5.52 -4.13 6.91
N LEU A 16 -4.67 -5.12 6.68
CA LEU A 16 -4.10 -5.41 5.36
C LEU A 16 -5.16 -5.80 4.32
N ALA A 17 -6.25 -6.44 4.73
CA ALA A 17 -7.33 -6.79 3.80
C ALA A 17 -7.98 -5.53 3.20
N GLN A 18 -8.11 -4.46 3.98
CA GLN A 18 -8.62 -3.18 3.48
C GLN A 18 -7.66 -2.51 2.50
N LEU A 19 -6.33 -2.69 2.67
CA LEU A 19 -5.37 -2.18 1.69
C LEU A 19 -5.51 -2.91 0.35
N VAL A 20 -5.72 -4.23 0.38
CA VAL A 20 -5.98 -5.03 -0.83
C VAL A 20 -7.30 -4.58 -1.48
N GLU A 21 -8.37 -4.41 -0.71
CA GLU A 21 -9.64 -3.90 -1.23
C GLU A 21 -9.47 -2.52 -1.89
N LEU A 22 -8.71 -1.61 -1.27
CA LEU A 22 -8.42 -0.30 -1.85
C LEU A 22 -7.69 -0.40 -3.19
N SER A 23 -6.75 -1.33 -3.35
CA SER A 23 -6.04 -1.50 -4.62
C SER A 23 -6.94 -2.06 -5.73
N LEU A 24 -7.92 -2.89 -5.36
CA LEU A 24 -8.91 -3.47 -6.27
C LEU A 24 -10.04 -2.51 -6.66
N LEU A 25 -10.35 -1.51 -5.82
CA LEU A 25 -11.36 -0.48 -6.10
C LEU A 25 -10.89 0.57 -7.12
N ALA A 26 -9.58 0.65 -7.39
CA ALA A 26 -9.06 1.48 -8.46
C ALA A 26 -9.42 0.90 -9.84
N ASP A 27 -9.65 1.76 -10.83
CA ASP A 27 -9.93 1.36 -12.21
C ASP A 27 -8.87 1.93 -13.19
N PRO A 28 -8.04 1.08 -13.83
CA PRO A 28 -7.89 -0.36 -13.59
C PRO A 28 -7.33 -0.65 -12.18
N PRO A 29 -7.41 -1.90 -11.67
CA PRO A 29 -6.82 -2.26 -10.38
C PRO A 29 -5.34 -1.90 -10.28
N TRP A 30 -4.95 -1.38 -9.11
CA TRP A 30 -3.57 -0.98 -8.83
C TRP A 30 -2.79 -2.12 -8.18
N ASN A 31 -1.47 -2.09 -8.39
CA ASN A 31 -0.56 -2.90 -7.60
C ASN A 31 -0.52 -2.37 -6.17
N LEU A 32 -0.28 -3.29 -5.22
CA LEU A 32 -0.06 -2.97 -3.82
C LEU A 32 1.23 -3.66 -3.35
N GLU A 33 2.19 -2.87 -2.90
CA GLU A 33 3.35 -3.34 -2.14
C GLU A 33 3.22 -2.89 -0.68
N VAL A 34 3.48 -3.81 0.25
CA VAL A 34 3.41 -3.56 1.69
C VAL A 34 4.79 -3.78 2.31
N GLU A 35 5.37 -2.71 2.82
CA GLU A 35 6.65 -2.71 3.52
C GLU A 35 6.44 -2.62 5.04
N ASN A 36 7.05 -3.54 5.77
CA ASN A 36 7.04 -3.52 7.23
C ASN A 36 8.24 -2.74 7.78
N ASN A 37 7.98 -1.69 8.55
CA ASN A 37 9.03 -0.88 9.15
C ASN A 37 9.38 -1.38 10.56
N TYR A 38 10.62 -1.81 10.76
CA TYR A 38 11.12 -2.27 12.06
C TYR A 38 12.09 -1.25 12.66
N LEU A 39 11.98 -1.04 13.96
CA LEU A 39 12.97 -0.32 14.76
C LEU A 39 13.39 -1.20 15.92
N ASN A 40 14.69 -1.49 16.01
CA ASN A 40 15.27 -2.41 17.00
C ASN A 40 14.55 -3.77 17.02
N GLY A 41 14.30 -4.34 15.85
CA GLY A 41 13.62 -5.63 15.68
C GLY A 41 12.12 -5.63 15.98
N LYS A 42 11.52 -4.49 16.36
CA LYS A 42 10.08 -4.37 16.64
C LYS A 42 9.34 -3.65 15.52
N LEU A 43 8.24 -4.22 15.04
CA LEU A 43 7.36 -3.60 14.06
C LEU A 43 6.79 -2.28 14.61
N LYS A 44 6.93 -1.19 13.84
CA LYS A 44 6.45 0.15 14.23
C LYS A 44 5.35 0.67 13.33
N SER A 45 5.45 0.40 12.05
CA SER A 45 4.52 0.89 11.03
C SER A 45 4.58 0.04 9.77
N ILE A 46 3.66 0.32 8.87
CA ILE A 46 3.60 -0.25 7.52
C ILE A 46 3.66 0.92 6.53
N THR A 47 4.43 0.77 5.46
CA THR A 47 4.34 1.66 4.29
C THR A 47 3.64 0.89 3.17
N ALA A 48 2.52 1.42 2.67
CA ALA A 48 1.81 0.86 1.54
C ALA A 48 2.05 1.70 0.30
N TYR A 49 2.52 1.06 -0.77
CA TYR A 49 2.75 1.69 -2.06
C TYR A 49 1.70 1.19 -3.04
N PHE A 50 0.96 2.13 -3.62
CA PHE A 50 -0.02 1.86 -4.65
C PHE A 50 0.42 2.52 -5.95
N ASP A 51 0.46 1.77 -7.04
CA ASP A 51 0.73 2.31 -8.38
C ASP A 51 -0.07 1.58 -9.45
N LYS A 52 -0.21 2.22 -10.61
CA LYS A 52 -0.90 1.62 -11.74
C LYS A 52 -0.17 0.35 -12.18
N THR A 53 -0.95 -0.68 -12.47
CA THR A 53 -0.48 -1.87 -13.19
C THR A 53 0.10 -1.44 -14.54
N THR A 54 1.43 -1.49 -14.68
CA THR A 54 2.08 -1.32 -15.98
C THR A 54 1.74 -2.55 -16.81
N THR A 55 0.84 -2.39 -17.79
CA THR A 55 0.66 -3.41 -18.82
C THR A 55 1.75 -3.15 -19.85
N ASP A 56 2.71 -4.06 -19.97
CA ASP A 56 3.70 -4.06 -21.06
C ASP A 56 3.03 -4.22 -22.43
#